data_AF-A0A355DKT7-F1
#
_entry.id   AF-A0A355DKT7-F1
#
_cell.length_a   1.000
_cell.length_b   1.000
_cell.length_c   1.000
_cell.angle_alpha   90.00
_cell.angle_beta   90.00
_cell.angle_gamma   90.00
#
_symmetry.space_group_name_H-M   'P 1'
#
loop_
_entity.id
_entity.type
_entity.pdbx_description
1 polymer ?
#
loop_
_entity_poly.entity_id
_entity_poly.type
_entity_poly.pdbx_seq_one_letter_code
_entity_poly.pdbx_strand_id
1 'polypeptide(L)'
;MAKLENPLTGQLLISSPILENMDIMFSSTSAFNLHVLLEQTETGRTIASIAELADCQVEADTRKEALQAIQELVSDRLSRVEVLPLEVSLKQPVRENPWTEFIGMFEGDAEFAEMAAQWQAERDQDADDAII
;
A
#
# COMPACT_ATOMS: atom_id res chain seq x y z
N MET A 1 36.16 22.12 12.75
CA MET A 1 36.24 23.14 11.68
C MET A 1 35.38 22.63 10.52
N ALA A 2 34.31 23.26 10.05
CA ALA A 2 33.62 24.50 10.39
C ALA A 2 32.10 24.25 10.32
N LYS A 3 31.34 24.75 11.29
CA LYS A 3 29.87 24.80 11.26
C LYS A 3 29.47 26.04 10.46
N LEU A 4 28.65 25.89 9.42
CA LEU A 4 27.97 27.02 8.79
C LEU A 4 26.57 27.08 9.39
N GLU A 5 26.38 27.97 10.36
CA GLU A 5 25.10 28.25 11.01
C GLU A 5 24.29 29.23 10.15
N ASN A 6 22.99 28.99 9.96
CA ASN A 6 22.08 29.95 9.34
C ASN A 6 21.54 30.90 10.44
N PRO A 7 21.84 32.21 10.40
CA PRO A 7 21.65 33.12 11.53
C PRO A 7 20.20 33.58 11.78
N LEU A 8 19.19 32.99 11.12
CA LEU A 8 17.80 33.47 11.23
C LEU A 8 16.81 32.46 11.82
N THR A 9 17.16 31.20 12.06
CA THR A 9 16.14 30.21 12.53
C THR A 9 16.63 29.13 13.49
N GLY A 10 17.92 29.10 13.88
CA GLY A 10 18.40 28.28 15.02
C GLY A 10 18.05 26.79 15.06
N GLN A 11 17.55 26.19 13.98
CA GLN A 11 17.07 24.81 13.97
C GLN A 11 18.16 23.86 13.46
N LEU A 12 18.41 22.79 14.20
CA LEU A 12 19.16 21.63 13.73
C LEU A 12 18.33 20.91 12.66
N LEU A 13 18.94 20.65 11.49
CA LEU A 13 18.41 19.74 10.48
C LEU A 13 18.42 18.31 11.06
N ILE A 14 17.39 17.95 11.81
CA ILE A 14 17.06 16.54 12.04
C ILE A 14 16.25 16.07 10.83
N SER A 15 16.89 15.25 10.02
CA SER A 15 16.30 14.50 8.92
C SER A 15 15.10 13.71 9.46
N SER A 16 13.87 14.11 9.12
CA SER A 16 12.66 13.37 9.45
C SER A 16 12.63 12.04 8.67
N PRO A 17 12.54 10.87 9.32
CA PRO A 17 12.35 9.59 8.63
C PRO A 17 10.88 9.16 8.72
N ILE A 18 9.94 10.05 8.41
CA ILE A 18 8.51 9.70 8.35
C ILE A 18 7.87 10.37 7.15
N LEU A 19 8.41 10.09 5.97
CA LEU A 19 7.56 9.56 4.93
C LEU A 19 7.96 8.10 4.81
N GLU A 20 7.20 7.21 5.46
CA GLU A 20 6.87 5.96 4.79
C GLU A 20 6.15 6.39 3.51
N ASN A 21 6.95 6.69 2.50
CA ASN A 21 6.55 6.44 1.15
C ASN A 21 6.06 5.01 1.20
N MET A 22 4.78 4.82 0.87
CA MET A 22 4.31 3.53 0.42
C MET A 22 5.17 3.22 -0.81
N ASP A 23 6.33 2.62 -0.58
CA ASP A 23 7.22 2.11 -1.58
C ASP A 23 6.41 0.99 -2.22
N ILE A 24 5.66 1.35 -3.24
CA ILE A 24 5.30 0.42 -4.28
C ILE A 24 6.59 0.17 -5.08
N MET A 25 7.60 -0.38 -4.40
CA MET A 25 8.76 -0.99 -5.01
C MET A 25 8.25 -2.29 -5.65
N PHE A 26 7.82 -2.22 -6.92
CA PHE A 26 7.63 -3.42 -7.75
C PHE A 26 8.98 -3.96 -8.18
N SER A 27 9.76 -4.42 -7.19
CA SER A 27 10.87 -5.36 -7.37
C SER A 27 10.49 -6.67 -6.67
N SER A 28 9.35 -7.22 -7.03
CA SER A 28 9.03 -8.63 -6.81
C SER A 28 7.93 -8.99 -7.79
N THR A 29 8.00 -10.19 -8.38
CA THR A 29 6.83 -10.83 -8.99
C THR A 29 5.83 -11.09 -7.87
N SER A 30 5.09 -10.06 -7.45
CA SER A 30 4.04 -10.18 -6.46
C SER A 30 2.84 -10.80 -7.15
N ALA A 31 2.56 -12.07 -6.86
CA ALA A 31 1.27 -12.65 -7.19
C ALA A 31 0.19 -11.83 -6.46
N PHE A 32 -0.71 -11.22 -7.22
CA PHE A 32 -1.89 -10.56 -6.67
C PHE A 32 -3.14 -11.29 -7.15
N ASN A 33 -4.14 -11.33 -6.28
CA ASN A 33 -5.41 -11.99 -6.57
C ASN A 33 -6.39 -10.97 -7.15
N LEU A 34 -7.05 -11.35 -8.25
CA LEU A 34 -8.18 -10.64 -8.82
C LEU A 34 -9.45 -11.46 -8.63
N HIS A 35 -10.59 -10.79 -8.51
CA HIS A 35 -11.86 -11.48 -8.30
C HIS A 35 -12.54 -11.77 -9.64
N VAL A 36 -12.77 -13.06 -9.91
CA VAL A 36 -13.52 -13.50 -11.10
C VAL A 36 -15.00 -13.59 -10.77
N LEU A 37 -15.81 -12.86 -11.52
CA LEU A 37 -17.26 -12.97 -11.52
C LEU A 37 -17.66 -13.97 -12.61
N LEU A 38 -18.55 -14.91 -12.26
CA LEU A 38 -19.08 -15.91 -13.20
C LEU A 38 -20.58 -15.76 -13.30
N GLU A 39 -21.07 -15.59 -14.52
CA GLU A 39 -22.49 -15.46 -14.84
C GLU A 39 -22.89 -16.54 -15.84
N GLN A 40 -24.06 -17.16 -15.62
CA GLN A 40 -24.63 -18.13 -16.55
C GLN A 40 -25.71 -17.44 -17.38
N THR A 41 -25.57 -17.48 -18.70
CA THR A 41 -26.55 -16.91 -19.62
C THR A 41 -27.77 -17.81 -19.77
N GLU A 42 -28.89 -17.24 -20.24
CA GLU A 42 -30.10 -18.01 -20.59
C GLU A 42 -29.84 -19.07 -21.67
N THR A 43 -28.77 -18.89 -22.47
CA THR A 43 -28.33 -19.84 -23.50
C THR A 43 -27.47 -20.99 -22.96
N GLY A 44 -27.18 -21.00 -21.65
CA GLY A 44 -26.36 -22.01 -20.99
C GLY A 44 -24.85 -21.77 -21.05
N ARG A 45 -24.41 -20.70 -21.73
CA ARG A 45 -23.00 -20.29 -21.78
C ARG A 45 -22.58 -19.57 -20.51
N THR A 46 -21.29 -19.65 -20.21
CA THR A 46 -20.65 -19.00 -19.05
C THR A 46 -19.92 -17.73 -19.47
N ILE A 47 -20.25 -16.63 -18.83
CA ILE A 47 -19.51 -15.37 -18.90
C ILE A 47 -18.58 -15.30 -17.69
N ALA A 48 -17.30 -14.99 -17.92
CA ALA A 48 -16.34 -14.68 -16.88
C ALA A 48 -15.86 -13.23 -17.02
N SER A 49 -15.85 -12.47 -15.93
CA SER A 49 -15.34 -11.10 -15.89
C SER A 49 -14.49 -10.84 -14.65
N ILE A 50 -13.65 -9.80 -14.68
CA ILE A 50 -12.82 -9.39 -13.55
C ILE A 50 -13.42 -8.16 -12.88
N ALA A 51 -13.70 -8.23 -11.58
CA ALA A 51 -14.37 -7.16 -10.84
C ALA A 51 -13.58 -5.84 -10.87
N GLU A 52 -12.24 -5.91 -10.85
CA GLU A 52 -11.34 -4.77 -10.84
C GLU A 52 -11.08 -4.19 -12.24
N LEU A 53 -11.34 -4.96 -13.30
CA LEU A 53 -11.00 -4.63 -14.69
C LEU A 53 -12.23 -4.79 -15.57
N ALA A 54 -13.00 -3.69 -15.71
CA ALA A 54 -14.26 -3.68 -16.45
C ALA A 54 -14.12 -4.08 -17.94
N ASP A 55 -12.92 -3.95 -18.50
CA ASP A 55 -12.60 -4.32 -19.88
C ASP A 55 -12.20 -5.80 -20.05
N CYS A 56 -12.04 -6.55 -18.95
CA CYS A 56 -11.74 -7.98 -18.98
C CYS A 56 -13.00 -8.82 -18.81
N GLN A 57 -13.54 -9.28 -19.93
CA GLN A 57 -14.67 -10.21 -19.97
C GLN A 57 -14.53 -11.19 -21.15
N VAL A 58 -14.94 -12.43 -20.92
CA VAL A 58 -15.02 -13.48 -21.94
C VAL A 58 -16.32 -14.28 -21.78
N GLU A 59 -16.81 -14.84 -22.88
CA GLU A 59 -17.94 -15.77 -22.90
C GLU A 59 -17.48 -17.09 -23.53
N ALA A 60 -17.80 -18.21 -22.89
CA ALA A 60 -17.46 -19.55 -23.39
C ALA A 60 -18.58 -20.55 -23.10
N ASP A 61 -18.54 -21.70 -23.77
CA ASP A 61 -19.58 -22.73 -23.63
C ASP A 61 -19.53 -23.42 -22.26
N THR A 62 -18.36 -23.46 -21.61
CA THR A 62 -18.20 -24.06 -20.29
C THR A 62 -17.50 -23.15 -19.29
N ARG A 63 -17.78 -23.37 -18.01
CA ARG A 63 -17.07 -22.70 -16.89
C ARG A 63 -15.56 -22.87 -16.99
N LYS A 64 -15.08 -24.05 -17.38
CA LYS A 64 -13.65 -24.33 -17.48
C LYS A 64 -12.99 -23.50 -18.59
N GLU A 65 -13.62 -23.44 -19.75
CA GLU A 65 -13.13 -22.64 -20.88
C GLU A 65 -13.16 -21.16 -20.56
N ALA A 66 -14.24 -20.66 -19.93
CA ALA A 66 -14.34 -19.27 -19.51
C ALA A 66 -13.23 -18.87 -18.53
N LEU A 67 -12.91 -19.75 -17.57
CA LEU A 67 -11.83 -19.51 -16.60
C LEU A 67 -10.44 -19.53 -17.23
N GLN A 68 -10.20 -20.43 -18.20
CA GLN A 68 -8.93 -20.44 -18.92
C GLN A 68 -8.79 -19.17 -19.78
N ALA A 69 -9.83 -18.82 -20.54
CA ALA A 69 -9.82 -17.67 -21.42
C ALA A 69 -9.65 -16.34 -20.66
N ILE A 70 -10.31 -16.17 -19.50
CA ILE A 70 -10.16 -14.94 -18.71
C ILE A 70 -8.75 -14.82 -18.11
N GLN A 71 -8.12 -15.94 -17.74
CA GLN A 71 -6.74 -15.94 -17.24
C GLN A 71 -5.75 -15.53 -18.33
N GLU A 72 -5.92 -16.06 -19.55
CA GLU A 72 -5.11 -15.69 -20.71
C GLU A 72 -5.30 -14.21 -21.07
N LEU A 73 -6.55 -13.72 -21.11
CA LEU A 73 -6.87 -12.32 -21.39
C LEU A 73 -6.23 -11.36 -20.38
N VAL A 74 -6.33 -11.67 -19.08
CA VAL A 74 -5.76 -10.84 -18.00
C VAL A 74 -4.24 -10.81 -18.09
N SER A 75 -3.61 -11.97 -18.28
CA SER A 75 -2.15 -12.08 -18.38
C SER A 75 -1.63 -11.28 -19.57
N ASP A 76 -2.29 -11.42 -20.71
CA ASP A 76 -1.96 -10.71 -21.94
C ASP A 76 -2.15 -9.19 -21.80
N ARG A 77 -3.25 -8.76 -21.19
CA ARG A 77 -3.50 -7.33 -20.89
C ARG A 77 -2.41 -6.76 -19.99
N LEU A 78 -2.16 -7.39 -18.85
CA LEU A 78 -1.20 -6.90 -17.86
C LEU A 78 0.24 -6.92 -18.39
N SER A 79 0.57 -7.82 -19.33
CA SER A 79 1.89 -7.83 -19.99
C SER A 79 2.16 -6.58 -20.83
N ARG A 80 1.11 -5.86 -21.25
CA ARG A 80 1.20 -4.63 -22.05
C ARG A 80 0.95 -3.36 -21.27
N VAL A 81 0.58 -3.46 -20.00
CA VAL A 81 0.23 -2.29 -19.18
C VAL A 81 1.48 -1.79 -18.48
N GLU A 82 1.79 -0.51 -18.70
CA GLU A 82 2.79 0.21 -17.95
C GLU A 82 2.10 1.00 -16.82
N VAL A 83 2.61 0.84 -15.59
CA VAL A 83 2.13 1.59 -14.43
C VAL A 83 3.04 2.79 -14.26
N LEU A 84 2.50 3.99 -14.50
CA LEU A 84 3.23 5.24 -14.30
C LEU A 84 2.78 5.90 -13.00
N PRO A 85 3.72 6.30 -12.12
CA PRO A 85 3.38 7.15 -10.99
C PRO A 85 2.98 8.53 -11.52
N LEU A 86 1.79 9.00 -11.13
CA LEU A 86 1.33 10.36 -11.41
C LEU A 86 1.35 11.16 -10.11
N GLU A 87 2.29 12.08 -10.00
CA GLU A 87 2.32 13.04 -8.89
C GLU A 87 1.23 14.10 -9.11
N VAL A 88 0.22 14.11 -8.25
CA VAL A 88 -0.84 15.11 -8.28
C VAL A 88 -0.62 16.10 -7.15
N SER A 89 -0.10 17.29 -7.47
CA SER A 89 -0.01 18.38 -6.52
C SER A 89 -1.39 18.99 -6.29
N LEU A 90 -2.08 18.55 -5.25
CA LEU A 90 -3.29 19.23 -4.79
C LEU A 90 -2.89 20.62 -4.28
N LYS A 91 -3.51 21.67 -4.82
CA LYS A 91 -3.48 23.01 -4.22
C LYS A 91 -4.33 22.99 -2.95
N GLN A 92 -3.92 22.23 -1.95
CA GLN A 92 -4.50 22.37 -0.62
C GLN A 92 -4.04 23.74 -0.09
N PRO A 93 -4.94 24.60 0.44
CA PRO A 93 -4.48 25.64 1.33
C PRO A 93 -3.67 24.94 2.42
N VAL A 94 -2.51 25.50 2.78
CA VAL A 94 -1.67 24.99 3.89
C VAL A 94 -2.55 24.96 5.13
N ARG A 95 -3.21 23.83 5.37
CA ARG A 95 -3.83 23.52 6.65
C ARG A 95 -2.69 22.99 7.49
N GLU A 96 -2.48 23.63 8.63
CA GLU A 96 -1.61 23.10 9.68
C GLU A 96 -1.97 21.62 9.86
N ASN A 97 -0.95 20.76 9.87
CA ASN A 97 -1.14 19.34 10.06
C ASN A 97 -1.88 19.17 11.41
N PRO A 98 -3.07 18.55 11.46
CA PRO A 98 -3.81 18.37 12.71
C PRO A 98 -3.02 17.61 13.78
N TRP A 99 -1.96 16.90 13.38
CA TRP A 99 -1.06 16.18 14.27
C TRP A 99 0.06 17.03 14.86
N THR A 100 0.25 18.27 14.40
CA THR A 100 1.31 19.16 14.90
C THR A 100 1.15 19.48 16.39
N GLU A 101 -0.07 19.58 16.89
CA GLU A 101 -0.33 19.86 18.31
C GLU A 101 0.02 18.69 19.25
N PHE A 102 0.20 17.48 18.71
CA PHE A 102 0.48 16.28 19.49
C PHE A 102 1.95 15.87 19.47
N ILE A 103 2.82 16.59 18.76
CA ILE A 103 4.26 16.29 18.69
C ILE A 103 4.87 16.46 20.09
N GLY A 104 5.45 15.38 20.61
CA GLY A 104 6.12 15.39 21.92
C GLY A 104 5.15 15.45 23.11
N MET A 105 3.84 15.24 22.91
CA MET A 105 2.84 15.32 23.99
C MET A 105 3.17 14.42 25.20
N PHE A 106 3.90 13.32 24.99
CA PHE A 106 4.29 12.38 26.04
C PHE A 106 5.81 12.37 26.30
N GLU A 107 6.55 13.37 25.83
CA GLU A 107 7.99 13.45 26.10
C GLU A 107 8.23 13.67 27.61
N GLY A 108 8.99 12.75 28.22
CA GLY A 108 9.29 12.78 29.65
C GLY A 108 8.20 12.21 30.56
N ASP A 109 7.09 11.72 30.02
CA ASP A 109 6.06 11.02 30.78
C ASP A 109 6.54 9.60 31.14
N ALA A 110 6.79 9.38 32.43
CA ALA A 110 7.31 8.11 32.94
C ALA A 110 6.27 6.98 32.87
N GLU A 111 4.99 7.29 33.05
CA GLU A 111 3.90 6.30 32.99
C GLU A 111 3.71 5.84 31.54
N PHE A 112 3.77 6.79 30.59
CA PHE A 112 3.73 6.46 29.17
C PHE A 112 4.95 5.65 28.74
N ALA A 113 6.15 5.99 29.23
CA ALA A 113 7.38 5.25 28.93
C ALA A 113 7.33 3.79 29.42
N GLU A 114 6.79 3.55 30.62
CA GLU A 114 6.61 2.20 31.16
C GLU A 114 5.63 1.38 30.30
N MET A 115 4.49 1.97 29.96
CA MET A 115 3.48 1.33 29.11
C MET A 115 4.02 1.03 27.70
N ALA A 116 4.78 1.96 27.10
CA ALA A 116 5.41 1.76 25.79
C ALA A 116 6.45 0.64 25.83
N ALA A 117 7.23 0.54 26.91
CA ALA A 117 8.19 -0.55 27.10
C ALA A 117 7.50 -1.92 27.20
N GLN A 118 6.34 -1.99 27.87
CA GLN A 118 5.55 -3.21 27.93
C GLN A 118 5.06 -3.64 26.53
N TRP A 119 4.49 -2.74 25.75
CA TRP A 119 4.03 -3.06 24.39
C TRP A 119 5.16 -3.47 23.46
N GLN A 120 6.35 -2.88 23.62
CA GLN A 120 7.51 -3.28 22.85
C GLN A 120 7.94 -4.71 23.20
N ALA A 121 7.96 -5.06 24.49
CA ALA A 121 8.28 -6.42 24.92
C ALA A 121 7.30 -7.47 24.39
N GLU A 122 6.01 -7.14 24.27
CA GLU A 122 5.01 -8.02 23.65
C GLU A 122 5.30 -8.24 22.15
N ARG A 123 5.65 -7.19 21.41
CA ARG A 123 5.99 -7.29 19.97
C ARG A 123 7.28 -8.07 19.73
N ASP A 124 8.27 -7.92 20.60
CA ASP A 124 9.54 -8.63 20.48
C ASP A 124 9.37 -10.14 20.76
N GLN A 125 8.44 -10.52 21.64
CA GLN A 125 8.08 -11.93 21.88
C GLN A 125 7.42 -12.58 20.65
N ASP A 126 6.49 -11.89 20.00
CA ASP A 126 5.85 -12.36 18.76
C ASP A 126 6.86 -12.49 17.60
N ALA A 127 7.92 -11.67 17.59
CA ALA A 127 8.98 -11.73 16.58
C ALA A 127 9.95 -12.91 16.80
N ASP A 128 10.24 -13.27 18.04
CA ASP A 128 11.12 -14.40 18.40
C ASP A 128 10.42 -15.76 18.25
N ASP A 129 9.10 -15.84 18.51
CA ASP A 129 8.31 -17.07 18.32
C ASP A 129 8.15 -17.47 16.83
N ALA A 130 8.46 -16.57 15.90
CA ALA A 130 8.44 -16.83 14.45
C ALA A 130 9.72 -17.50 13.91
N ILE A 131 10.72 -17.79 14.76
CA ILE A 131 12.02 -18.38 14.37
C ILE A 131 12.19 -19.86 14.78
N ILE A 132 11.18 -20.51 15.36
CA ILE A 132 11.26 -21.94 15.77
C ILE A 132 10.54 -22.88 14.79
#